data_AF-A0A925HFC3-F1
#
_entry.id   AF-A0A925HFC3-F1
#
_cell.length_a   1.000
_cell.length_b   1.000
_cell.length_c   1.000
_cell.angle_alpha   90.00
_cell.angle_beta   90.00
_cell.angle_gamma   90.00
#
_symmetry.space_group_name_H-M   'P 1'
#
loop_
_entity.id
_entity.type
_entity.pdbx_description
1 polymer ?
#
loop_
_entity_poly.entity_id
_entity_poly.type
_entity_poly.pdbx_seq_one_letter_code
_entity_poly.pdbx_strand_id
1 'polypeptide(L)'
;MSPFQHIYRRGHIFWWRRNLRLSDGSTVEIRLSLRTYERSQAVSRGAALTAACGGVLAMLNRTIELAATKPTEAQLQSIAKAENEQLLAELCTEQRSSPYHAESHSAANLTLVDYYDRLARNGGHMSLLRQEERQLAARGWDERRIADLSHIVKKREDEGITRLRDEVIDARLRAAGLEPTDEARWMVELVLYPAYRDAHRDAELDLQKTLGVVHDRRADETATPRAPSLVPATVPASPQHVALQDAALDLSAIPLNWRTVTPTEAAERLIVHRPALWEHRRSGKRGVSQVGEQTLRQIRWAAMLLEKSMKGRPLVTITEEDLKDLDKWFEVLPITCGKAPWHAQSATTLEEICREAEERIESGDCEADVIGLQVGTTNKHFRKLKQIYEYARKKVGDVMPELDFSAYISPEIKNERDARAAYTVEQGKELFLLPPWTGCQSVGERLLPGENIYHDALYFVLLLVWYTG
;
A
#
# COMPACT_ATOMS: atom_id res chain seq x y z
N MET A 1 23.94 10.83 50.27
CA MET A 1 22.76 10.28 49.57
C MET A 1 23.10 10.17 48.09
N SER A 2 23.20 8.95 47.56
CA SER A 2 23.59 8.71 46.16
C SER A 2 22.53 9.25 45.19
N PRO A 3 22.90 9.94 44.09
CA PRO A 3 21.94 10.36 43.08
C PRO A 3 21.26 9.12 42.47
N PHE A 4 19.94 9.09 42.49
CA PHE A 4 19.12 7.97 42.01
C PHE A 4 19.38 7.76 40.51
N GLN A 5 20.25 6.80 40.19
CA GLN A 5 20.56 6.45 38.82
C GLN A 5 19.27 6.03 38.10
N HIS A 6 18.99 6.67 36.97
CA HIS A 6 17.92 6.32 36.02
C HIS A 6 16.48 6.72 36.37
N ILE A 7 16.19 7.36 37.52
CA ILE A 7 14.82 7.82 37.84
C ILE A 7 14.73 9.35 37.72
N TYR A 8 13.67 9.85 37.11
CA TYR A 8 13.37 11.28 37.04
C TYR A 8 11.87 11.53 37.18
N ARG A 9 11.47 12.77 37.45
CA ARG A 9 10.06 13.15 37.60
C ARG A 9 9.60 13.91 36.36
N ARG A 10 8.40 13.58 35.85
CA ARG A 10 7.72 14.32 34.78
C ARG A 10 6.30 14.60 35.23
N GLY A 11 6.01 15.84 35.58
CA GLY A 11 4.76 16.22 36.26
C GLY A 11 4.69 15.61 37.68
N HIS A 12 3.58 14.95 38.01
CA HIS A 12 3.37 14.31 39.31
C HIS A 12 3.86 12.86 39.37
N ILE A 13 4.28 12.25 38.26
CA ILE A 13 4.64 10.83 38.16
C ILE A 13 6.16 10.66 38.01
N PHE A 14 6.71 9.61 38.63
CA PHE A 14 8.09 9.18 38.42
C PHE A 14 8.24 8.33 37.15
N TRP A 15 9.36 8.51 36.47
CA TRP A 15 9.74 7.85 35.24
C TRP A 15 11.12 7.24 35.40
N TRP A 16 11.35 6.13 34.72
CA TRP A 16 12.65 5.49 34.60
C TRP A 16 13.18 5.70 33.17
N ARG A 17 14.47 6.02 33.05
CA ARG A 17 15.16 6.21 31.78
C ARG A 17 16.47 5.45 31.71
N ARG A 18 16.74 4.80 30.59
CA ARG A 18 18.04 4.19 30.33
C ARG A 18 18.39 4.25 28.85
N ASN A 19 19.64 4.60 28.59
CA ASN A 19 20.22 4.53 27.25
C ASN A 19 20.91 3.17 27.13
N LEU A 20 20.46 2.37 26.17
CA LEU A 20 21.02 1.08 25.83
C LEU A 20 21.79 1.17 24.54
N ARG A 21 23.03 0.69 24.56
CA ARG A 21 23.86 0.60 23.36
C ARG A 21 23.74 -0.81 22.80
N LEU A 22 23.27 -0.92 21.57
CA LEU A 22 23.07 -2.17 20.86
C LEU A 22 24.37 -2.65 20.19
N SER A 23 24.41 -3.91 19.79
CA SER A 23 25.57 -4.57 19.16
C SER A 23 25.97 -3.95 17.82
N ASP A 24 25.03 -3.38 17.07
CA ASP A 24 25.25 -2.64 15.82
C ASP A 24 25.82 -1.22 16.03
N GLY A 25 26.01 -0.80 17.28
CA GLY A 25 26.50 0.50 17.68
C GLY A 25 25.43 1.58 17.79
N SER A 26 24.16 1.27 17.47
CA SER A 26 23.04 2.17 17.70
C SER A 26 22.73 2.30 19.19
N THR A 27 22.01 3.37 19.55
CA THR A 27 21.62 3.63 20.95
C THR A 27 20.11 3.80 21.02
N VAL A 28 19.46 3.05 21.91
CA VAL A 28 18.03 3.14 22.18
C VAL A 28 17.84 3.76 23.56
N GLU A 29 17.13 4.87 23.61
CA GLU A 29 16.66 5.44 24.86
C GLU A 29 15.32 4.82 25.23
N ILE A 30 15.28 4.11 26.35
CA ILE A 30 14.04 3.59 26.93
C ILE A 30 13.58 4.54 28.03
N ARG A 31 12.34 5.02 27.92
CA ARG A 31 11.67 5.81 28.96
C ARG A 31 10.36 5.12 29.34
N LEU A 32 10.23 4.75 30.60
CA LEU A 32 9.05 4.06 31.11
C LEU A 32 8.46 4.82 32.28
N SER A 33 7.16 5.07 32.23
CA SER A 33 6.43 5.60 33.38
C SER A 33 6.43 4.55 34.49
N LEU A 34 6.81 4.96 35.69
CA LEU A 34 6.72 4.09 36.87
C LEU A 34 5.30 4.08 37.46
N ARG A 35 4.35 4.83 36.88
CA ARG A 35 2.93 4.91 37.31
C ARG A 35 2.76 5.10 38.82
N THR A 36 3.62 5.93 39.41
CA THR A 36 3.56 6.26 40.84
C THR A 36 4.08 7.67 41.08
N TYR A 37 3.44 8.37 42.02
CA TYR A 37 3.89 9.64 42.58
C TYR A 37 4.67 9.44 43.89
N GLU A 38 4.68 8.22 44.43
CA GLU A 38 5.39 7.88 45.66
C GLU A 38 6.83 7.51 45.38
N ARG A 39 7.74 8.18 46.09
CA ARG A 39 9.19 8.04 45.88
C ARG A 39 9.70 6.64 46.23
N SER A 40 9.25 6.04 47.33
CA SER A 40 9.66 4.69 47.76
C SER A 40 9.30 3.64 46.71
N GLN A 41 8.08 3.68 46.18
CA GLN A 41 7.63 2.80 45.11
C GLN A 41 8.41 3.04 43.82
N ALA A 42 8.67 4.29 43.46
CA ALA A 42 9.46 4.63 42.27
C ALA A 42 10.87 4.02 42.34
N VAL A 43 11.54 4.11 43.49
CA VAL A 43 12.86 3.52 43.70
C VAL A 43 12.82 2.00 43.53
N SER A 44 11.86 1.32 44.16
CA SER A 44 11.71 -0.13 44.04
C SER A 44 11.45 -0.57 42.60
N ARG A 45 10.53 0.09 41.89
CA ARG A 45 10.18 -0.22 40.50
C ARG A 45 11.34 0.07 39.56
N GLY A 46 12.03 1.19 39.74
CA GLY A 46 13.21 1.56 38.96
C GLY A 46 14.37 0.59 39.15
N ALA A 47 14.60 0.08 40.36
CA ALA A 47 15.60 -0.94 40.62
C ALA A 47 15.27 -2.26 39.90
N ALA A 48 14.01 -2.70 39.95
CA ALA A 48 13.56 -3.90 39.23
C ALA A 48 13.74 -3.78 37.70
N LEU A 49 13.35 -2.65 37.11
CA LEU A 49 13.58 -2.38 35.69
C LEU A 49 15.07 -2.33 35.35
N THR A 50 15.89 -1.78 36.23
CA THR A 50 17.35 -1.72 36.04
C THR A 50 17.97 -3.12 36.03
N ALA A 51 17.49 -4.02 36.89
CA ALA A 51 17.92 -5.42 36.93
C ALA A 51 17.46 -6.20 35.69
N ALA A 52 16.20 -6.05 35.27
CA ALA A 52 15.65 -6.74 34.10
C ALA A 52 16.26 -6.29 32.76
N CYS A 53 16.83 -5.08 32.72
CA CYS A 53 17.31 -4.46 31.49
C CYS A 53 18.44 -5.24 30.79
N GLY A 54 19.26 -5.99 31.54
CA GLY A 54 20.28 -6.85 30.94
C GLY A 54 19.68 -7.93 30.02
N GLY A 55 18.56 -8.53 30.44
CA GLY A 55 17.84 -9.51 29.62
C GLY A 55 17.21 -8.89 28.37
N VAL A 56 16.66 -7.68 28.49
CA VAL A 56 16.12 -6.93 27.33
C VAL A 56 17.22 -6.59 26.33
N LEU A 57 18.38 -6.15 26.81
CA LEU A 57 19.53 -5.86 25.94
C LEU A 57 20.01 -7.11 25.21
N ALA A 58 20.11 -8.25 25.90
CA ALA A 58 20.48 -9.52 25.28
C ALA A 58 19.47 -9.96 24.23
N MET A 59 18.17 -9.81 24.49
CA MET A 59 17.11 -10.10 23.53
C MET A 59 17.20 -9.21 22.29
N LEU A 60 17.34 -7.89 22.46
CA LEU A 60 17.48 -6.95 21.33
C LEU A 60 18.72 -7.24 20.49
N ASN A 61 19.87 -7.51 21.12
CA ASN A 61 21.10 -7.84 20.40
C ASN A 61 20.97 -9.17 19.63
N ARG A 62 20.31 -10.17 20.21
CA ARG A 62 20.01 -11.43 19.52
C ARG A 62 19.13 -11.20 18.29
N THR A 63 18.11 -10.35 18.40
CA THR A 63 17.26 -9.99 17.26
C THR A 63 18.05 -9.28 16.15
N ILE A 64 18.98 -8.41 16.51
CA ILE A 64 19.84 -7.70 15.56
C ILE A 64 20.80 -8.68 14.84
N GLU A 65 21.39 -9.60 15.58
CA GLU A 65 22.26 -10.64 15.03
C GLU A 65 21.49 -11.56 14.05
N LEU A 66 20.27 -11.94 14.42
CA LEU A 66 19.40 -12.75 13.55
C LEU A 66 18.95 -11.96 12.31
N ALA A 67 18.56 -10.69 12.46
CA ALA A 67 18.16 -9.82 11.36
C ALA A 67 19.32 -9.48 10.40
N ALA A 68 20.57 -9.59 10.84
CA ALA A 68 21.74 -9.46 9.97
C ALA A 68 21.96 -10.68 9.07
N THR A 69 21.31 -11.82 9.37
CA THR A 69 21.46 -13.06 8.62
C THR A 69 20.49 -13.07 7.44
N LYS A 70 21.00 -12.73 6.25
CA LYS A 70 20.21 -12.78 5.02
C LYS A 70 20.06 -14.23 4.52
N PRO A 71 18.92 -14.58 3.89
CA PRO A 71 18.79 -15.84 3.16
C PRO A 71 19.90 -15.95 2.12
N THR A 72 20.56 -17.11 2.09
CA THR A 72 21.53 -17.42 1.04
C THR A 72 20.81 -17.74 -0.27
N GLU A 73 21.51 -17.59 -1.39
CA GLU A 73 20.99 -17.97 -2.71
C GLU A 73 20.49 -19.42 -2.75
N ALA A 74 21.21 -20.35 -2.10
CA ALA A 74 20.80 -21.75 -2.01
C ALA A 74 19.49 -21.94 -1.22
N GLN A 75 19.29 -21.18 -0.14
CA GLN A 75 18.04 -21.21 0.62
C GLN A 75 16.88 -20.63 -0.19
N LEU A 76 17.10 -19.52 -0.88
CA LEU A 76 16.10 -18.91 -1.76
C LEU A 76 15.70 -19.85 -2.90
N GLN A 77 16.67 -20.48 -3.56
CA GLN A 77 16.41 -21.48 -4.61
C GLN A 77 15.67 -22.71 -4.06
N SER A 78 16.01 -23.18 -2.86
CA SER A 78 15.30 -24.29 -2.23
C SER A 78 13.84 -23.94 -1.92
N ILE A 79 13.57 -22.73 -1.42
CA ILE A 79 12.21 -22.25 -1.15
C ILE A 79 11.44 -22.14 -2.47
N ALA A 80 12.02 -21.49 -3.48
CA ALA A 80 11.40 -21.32 -4.80
C ALA A 80 11.07 -22.66 -5.47
N LYS A 81 11.99 -23.63 -5.40
CA LYS A 81 11.77 -24.98 -5.94
C LYS A 81 10.62 -25.69 -5.25
N ALA A 82 10.59 -25.70 -3.91
CA ALA A 82 9.54 -26.35 -3.15
C ALA A 82 8.16 -25.73 -3.44
N GLU A 83 8.10 -24.40 -3.58
CA GLU A 83 6.88 -23.67 -3.91
C GLU A 83 6.39 -23.92 -5.33
N ASN A 84 7.29 -24.00 -6.31
CA ASN A 84 6.95 -24.39 -7.67
C ASN A 84 6.35 -25.80 -7.67
N GLU A 85 7.03 -26.78 -7.08
CA GLU A 85 6.59 -28.18 -7.05
C GLU A 85 5.22 -28.33 -6.38
N GLN A 86 4.99 -27.63 -5.26
CA GLN A 86 3.72 -27.64 -4.57
C GLN A 86 2.60 -27.02 -5.43
N LEU A 87 2.82 -25.82 -5.97
CA LEU A 87 1.81 -25.13 -6.78
C LEU A 87 1.48 -25.91 -8.06
N LEU A 88 2.50 -26.44 -8.74
CA LEU A 88 2.31 -27.27 -9.93
C LEU A 88 1.44 -28.50 -9.61
N ALA A 89 1.72 -29.18 -8.50
CA ALA A 89 0.94 -30.33 -8.09
C ALA A 89 -0.53 -29.96 -7.77
N GLU A 90 -0.76 -28.82 -7.12
CA GLU A 90 -2.11 -28.28 -6.86
C GLU A 90 -2.86 -28.02 -8.18
N LEU A 91 -2.24 -27.28 -9.11
CA LEU A 91 -2.83 -26.91 -10.40
C LEU A 91 -3.17 -28.14 -11.25
N CYS A 92 -2.23 -29.07 -11.42
CA CYS A 92 -2.46 -30.31 -12.17
C CYS A 92 -3.55 -31.18 -11.53
N THR A 93 -3.69 -31.14 -10.20
CA THR A 93 -4.75 -31.89 -9.50
C THR A 93 -6.11 -31.25 -9.74
N GLU A 94 -6.20 -29.93 -9.64
CA GLU A 94 -7.44 -29.19 -9.91
C GLU A 94 -7.92 -29.39 -11.35
N GLN A 95 -7.02 -29.26 -12.33
CA GLN A 95 -7.30 -29.49 -13.75
C GLN A 95 -7.82 -30.90 -14.03
N ARG A 96 -7.20 -31.93 -13.42
CA ARG A 96 -7.64 -33.33 -13.54
C ARG A 96 -8.99 -33.59 -12.87
N SER A 97 -9.28 -32.89 -11.77
CA SER A 97 -10.55 -33.02 -11.05
C SER A 97 -11.73 -32.37 -11.79
N SER A 98 -11.46 -31.39 -12.66
CA SER A 98 -12.48 -30.60 -13.36
C SER A 98 -12.19 -30.46 -14.87
N PRO A 99 -12.07 -31.59 -15.60
CA PRO A 99 -11.61 -31.61 -16.99
C PRO A 99 -12.52 -30.86 -17.97
N TYR A 100 -13.80 -30.69 -17.64
CA TYR A 100 -14.77 -29.94 -18.46
C TYR A 100 -14.53 -28.43 -18.48
N HIS A 101 -13.67 -27.90 -17.59
CA HIS A 101 -13.30 -26.49 -17.52
C HIS A 101 -11.94 -26.20 -18.15
N ALA A 102 -11.46 -27.05 -19.06
CA ALA A 102 -10.13 -26.95 -19.63
C ALA A 102 -9.81 -25.58 -20.26
N GLU A 103 -10.77 -24.96 -20.95
CA GLU A 103 -10.58 -23.61 -21.50
C GLU A 103 -10.40 -22.56 -20.40
N SER A 104 -11.17 -22.66 -19.31
CA SER A 104 -11.04 -21.76 -18.16
C SER A 104 -9.71 -21.96 -17.43
N HIS A 105 -9.26 -23.20 -17.28
CA HIS A 105 -7.95 -23.53 -16.72
C HIS A 105 -6.81 -22.98 -17.56
N SER A 106 -6.91 -23.12 -18.88
CA SER A 106 -5.90 -22.59 -19.80
C SER A 106 -5.85 -21.07 -19.76
N ALA A 107 -7.00 -20.41 -19.82
CA ALA A 107 -7.08 -18.95 -19.66
C ALA A 107 -6.46 -18.50 -18.33
N ALA A 108 -6.83 -19.13 -17.22
CA ALA A 108 -6.29 -18.79 -15.90
C ALA A 108 -4.77 -18.97 -15.81
N ASN A 109 -4.23 -20.09 -16.33
CA ASN A 109 -2.79 -20.33 -16.35
C ASN A 109 -2.05 -19.28 -17.17
N LEU A 110 -2.50 -18.99 -18.38
CA LEU A 110 -1.87 -18.01 -19.26
C LEU A 110 -1.89 -16.61 -18.65
N THR A 111 -3.03 -16.19 -18.08
CA THR A 111 -3.14 -14.91 -17.36
C THR A 111 -2.21 -14.86 -16.16
N LEU A 112 -2.07 -15.94 -15.39
CA LEU A 112 -1.19 -15.99 -14.22
C LEU A 112 0.30 -16.07 -14.59
N VAL A 113 0.66 -16.72 -15.71
CA VAL A 113 2.00 -16.65 -16.30
C VAL A 113 2.35 -15.18 -16.59
N ASP A 114 1.46 -14.46 -17.28
CA ASP A 114 1.69 -13.06 -17.61
C ASP A 114 1.80 -12.16 -16.36
N TYR A 115 0.92 -12.40 -15.38
CA TYR A 115 0.92 -11.69 -14.12
C TYR A 115 2.22 -11.88 -13.33
N TYR A 116 2.67 -13.12 -13.13
CA TYR A 116 3.89 -13.41 -12.37
C TYR A 116 5.17 -13.03 -13.12
N ASP A 117 5.19 -13.17 -14.45
CA ASP A 117 6.30 -12.69 -15.28
C ASP A 117 6.45 -11.17 -15.21
N ARG A 118 5.32 -10.45 -15.20
CA ARG A 118 5.29 -9.00 -14.98
C ARG A 118 5.82 -8.62 -13.59
N LEU A 119 5.37 -9.29 -12.53
CA LEU A 119 5.85 -9.03 -11.17
C LEU A 119 7.36 -9.27 -11.05
N ALA A 120 7.87 -10.35 -11.65
CA ALA A 120 9.30 -10.63 -11.68
C ALA A 120 10.10 -9.51 -12.38
N ARG A 121 9.60 -8.96 -13.50
CA ARG A 121 10.26 -7.87 -14.24
C ARG A 121 10.21 -6.52 -13.53
N ASN A 122 9.11 -6.25 -12.81
CA ASN A 122 8.86 -4.95 -12.19
C ASN A 122 9.20 -4.95 -10.68
N GLY A 123 9.85 -6.00 -10.17
CA GLY A 123 10.27 -6.10 -8.77
C GLY A 123 9.11 -6.17 -7.78
N GLY A 124 7.97 -6.77 -8.18
CA GLY A 124 6.80 -6.97 -7.34
C GLY A 124 5.74 -5.88 -7.38
N HIS A 125 5.89 -4.87 -8.24
CA HIS A 125 4.89 -3.80 -8.34
C HIS A 125 3.55 -4.30 -8.90
N MET A 126 2.50 -4.33 -8.05
CA MET A 126 1.21 -4.92 -8.42
C MET A 126 0.42 -4.08 -9.43
N SER A 127 0.38 -2.74 -9.29
CA SER A 127 -0.49 -1.91 -10.14
C SER A 127 -0.08 -1.90 -11.59
N LEU A 128 -1.04 -2.13 -12.47
CA LEU A 128 -0.89 -2.03 -13.92
C LEU A 128 -1.20 -0.60 -14.36
N LEU A 129 -0.22 0.07 -14.96
CA LEU A 129 -0.39 1.46 -15.40
C LEU A 129 -0.98 1.51 -16.80
N ARG A 130 -1.81 2.51 -17.11
CA ARG A 130 -2.33 2.71 -18.49
C ARG A 130 -1.22 2.83 -19.55
N GLN A 131 -0.07 3.38 -19.17
CA GLN A 131 1.09 3.43 -20.06
C GLN A 131 1.66 2.04 -20.36
N GLU A 132 1.64 1.15 -19.37
CA GLU A 132 2.06 -0.24 -19.52
C GLU A 132 1.08 -1.01 -20.41
N GLU A 133 -0.23 -0.82 -20.26
CA GLU A 133 -1.25 -1.36 -21.17
C GLU A 133 -1.00 -0.95 -22.63
N ARG A 134 -0.70 0.33 -22.87
CA ARG A 134 -0.34 0.83 -24.21
C ARG A 134 0.95 0.21 -24.74
N GLN A 135 1.94 -0.03 -23.87
CA GLN A 135 3.19 -0.71 -24.26
C GLN A 135 2.96 -2.18 -24.59
N LEU A 136 2.09 -2.87 -23.85
CA LEU A 136 1.71 -4.26 -24.13
C LEU A 136 0.99 -4.36 -25.48
N ALA A 137 0.04 -3.47 -25.76
CA ALA A 137 -0.62 -3.38 -27.07
C ALA A 137 0.40 -3.13 -28.20
N ALA A 138 1.35 -2.20 -27.99
CA ALA A 138 2.41 -1.93 -28.97
C ALA A 138 3.36 -3.12 -29.20
N ARG A 139 3.47 -4.05 -28.24
CA ARG A 139 4.22 -5.31 -28.36
C ARG A 139 3.41 -6.43 -29.04
N GLY A 140 2.21 -6.12 -29.54
CA GLY A 140 1.36 -7.06 -30.25
C GLY A 140 0.51 -7.95 -29.34
N TRP A 141 0.29 -7.56 -28.07
CA TRP A 141 -0.68 -8.25 -27.24
C TRP A 141 -2.09 -7.93 -27.72
N ASP A 142 -2.95 -8.95 -27.78
CA ASP A 142 -4.36 -8.76 -28.10
C ASP A 142 -5.12 -8.12 -26.93
N GLU A 143 -6.27 -7.52 -27.25
CA GLU A 143 -7.09 -6.79 -26.29
C GLU A 143 -7.62 -7.67 -25.15
N ARG A 144 -7.89 -8.95 -25.45
CA ARG A 144 -8.41 -9.90 -24.46
C ARG A 144 -7.35 -10.24 -23.41
N ARG A 145 -6.13 -10.53 -23.84
CA ARG A 145 -4.99 -10.82 -22.96
C ARG A 145 -4.64 -9.64 -22.07
N ILE A 146 -4.70 -8.41 -22.61
CA ILE A 146 -4.52 -7.19 -21.82
C ILE A 146 -5.65 -7.06 -20.79
N ALA A 147 -6.91 -7.24 -21.20
CA ALA A 147 -8.06 -7.15 -20.30
C ALA A 147 -8.02 -8.21 -19.18
N ASP A 148 -7.63 -9.44 -19.49
CA ASP A 148 -7.48 -10.53 -18.51
C ASP A 148 -6.38 -10.19 -17.48
N LEU A 149 -5.25 -9.64 -17.94
CA LEU A 149 -4.18 -9.15 -17.06
C LEU A 149 -4.65 -7.98 -16.19
N SER A 150 -5.34 -6.98 -16.76
CA SER A 150 -5.89 -5.86 -15.99
C SER A 150 -6.89 -6.33 -14.95
N HIS A 151 -7.73 -7.33 -15.29
CA HIS A 151 -8.71 -7.91 -14.38
C HIS A 151 -8.04 -8.59 -13.18
N ILE A 152 -7.05 -9.46 -13.40
CA ILE A 152 -6.38 -10.16 -12.29
C ILE A 152 -5.59 -9.21 -11.39
N VAL A 153 -4.96 -8.17 -11.97
CA VAL A 153 -4.25 -7.15 -11.21
C VAL A 153 -5.23 -6.40 -10.31
N LYS A 154 -6.31 -5.86 -10.88
CA LYS A 154 -7.31 -5.11 -10.13
C LYS A 154 -7.95 -5.96 -9.04
N LYS A 155 -8.31 -7.21 -9.35
CA LYS A 155 -8.86 -8.14 -8.36
C LYS A 155 -7.91 -8.32 -7.17
N ARG A 156 -6.62 -8.52 -7.41
CA ARG A 156 -5.62 -8.71 -6.34
C ARG A 156 -5.31 -7.42 -5.57
N GLU A 157 -5.42 -6.25 -6.22
CA GLU A 157 -5.31 -4.95 -5.56
C GLU A 157 -6.51 -4.67 -4.64
N ASP A 158 -7.73 -4.91 -5.13
CA ASP A 158 -8.97 -4.61 -4.42
C ASP A 158 -9.21 -5.61 -3.27
N GLU A 159 -8.94 -6.90 -3.48
CA GLU A 159 -9.20 -7.94 -2.48
C GLU A 159 -8.02 -8.16 -1.51
N GLY A 160 -6.80 -7.73 -1.86
CA GLY A 160 -5.58 -8.05 -1.11
C GLY A 160 -5.25 -9.55 -1.08
N ILE A 161 -5.92 -10.35 -1.90
CA ILE A 161 -5.76 -11.80 -1.96
C ILE A 161 -4.59 -12.12 -2.90
N THR A 162 -3.43 -12.37 -2.31
CA THR A 162 -2.27 -12.94 -3.01
C THR A 162 -1.86 -14.25 -2.34
N ARG A 163 -1.23 -15.17 -3.09
CA ARG A 163 -0.56 -16.35 -2.49
C ARG A 163 0.65 -15.94 -1.64
N LEU A 164 1.14 -14.73 -1.84
CA LEU A 164 2.33 -14.15 -1.20
C LEU A 164 1.97 -13.29 0.01
N ARG A 165 1.12 -13.81 0.91
CA ARG A 165 0.83 -13.11 2.17
C ARG A 165 2.02 -13.23 3.13
N ASP A 166 2.23 -12.21 3.96
CA ASP A 166 3.31 -12.19 4.94
C ASP A 166 3.31 -13.42 5.83
N GLU A 167 2.15 -13.93 6.26
CA GLU A 167 2.11 -15.12 7.13
C GLU A 167 2.62 -16.38 6.43
N VAL A 168 2.38 -16.50 5.12
CA VAL A 168 2.85 -17.63 4.31
C VAL A 168 4.35 -17.55 4.12
N ILE A 169 4.85 -16.37 3.75
CA ILE A 169 6.29 -16.13 3.57
C ILE A 169 7.05 -16.33 4.88
N ASP A 170 6.50 -15.84 5.99
CA ASP A 170 7.05 -16.04 7.34
C ASP A 170 7.16 -17.52 7.69
N ALA A 171 6.13 -18.32 7.38
CA ALA A 171 6.15 -19.75 7.62
C ALA A 171 7.28 -20.43 6.80
N ARG A 172 7.52 -20.00 5.56
CA ARG A 172 8.61 -20.53 4.72
C ARG A 172 9.99 -20.13 5.21
N LEU A 173 10.15 -18.88 5.62
CA LEU A 173 11.39 -18.39 6.24
C LEU A 173 11.72 -19.20 7.50
N ARG A 174 10.74 -19.38 8.39
CA ARG A 174 10.93 -20.18 9.61
C ARG A 174 11.25 -21.64 9.31
N ALA A 175 10.60 -22.24 8.30
CA ALA A 175 10.90 -23.61 7.87
C ALA A 175 12.33 -23.75 7.31
N ALA A 176 12.88 -22.69 6.72
CA ALA A 176 14.27 -22.62 6.26
C ALA A 176 15.27 -22.23 7.38
N GLY A 177 14.81 -22.10 8.64
CA GLY A 177 15.62 -21.69 9.77
C GLY A 177 15.99 -20.20 9.77
N LEU A 178 15.23 -19.38 9.05
CA LEU A 178 15.45 -17.94 8.91
C LEU A 178 14.39 -17.17 9.70
N GLU A 179 14.81 -16.08 10.36
CA GLU A 179 13.87 -15.19 11.01
C GLU A 179 13.18 -14.28 10.00
N PRO A 180 11.84 -14.14 10.06
CA PRO A 180 11.14 -13.24 9.16
C PRO A 180 11.49 -11.78 9.45
N THR A 181 12.06 -11.14 8.43
CA THR A 181 12.32 -9.70 8.39
C THR A 181 11.74 -9.14 7.09
N ASP A 182 11.51 -7.84 7.01
CA ASP A 182 11.00 -7.21 5.78
C ASP A 182 11.94 -7.45 4.59
N GLU A 183 13.26 -7.44 4.82
CA GLU A 183 14.25 -7.73 3.79
C GLU A 183 14.19 -9.21 3.36
N ALA A 184 14.10 -10.14 4.32
CA ALA A 184 13.98 -11.57 4.03
C ALA A 184 12.67 -11.90 3.30
N ARG A 185 11.55 -11.29 3.70
CA ARG A 185 10.25 -11.43 3.03
C ARG A 185 10.35 -11.00 1.58
N TRP A 186 10.88 -9.81 1.34
CA TRP A 186 11.05 -9.27 0.00
C TRP A 186 11.95 -10.15 -0.88
N MET A 187 13.06 -10.67 -0.34
CA MET A 187 13.94 -11.59 -1.08
C MET A 187 13.23 -12.90 -1.45
N VAL A 188 12.42 -13.46 -0.54
CA VAL A 188 11.60 -14.63 -0.84
C VAL A 188 10.55 -14.29 -1.89
N GLU A 189 9.84 -13.19 -1.75
CA GLU A 189 8.79 -12.77 -2.68
C GLU A 189 9.30 -12.66 -4.12
N LEU A 190 10.48 -12.06 -4.30
CA LEU A 190 11.11 -11.93 -5.61
C LEU A 190 11.44 -13.27 -6.28
N VAL A 191 11.89 -14.28 -5.51
CA VAL A 191 12.19 -15.61 -6.08
C VAL A 191 10.95 -16.45 -6.30
N LEU A 192 9.83 -16.13 -5.64
CA LEU A 192 8.56 -16.81 -5.84
C LEU A 192 7.82 -16.38 -7.10
N TYR A 193 7.99 -15.14 -7.58
CA TYR A 193 7.37 -14.73 -8.86
C TYR A 193 7.76 -15.63 -10.05
N PRO A 194 9.07 -15.85 -10.35
CA PRO A 194 9.42 -16.76 -11.43
C PRO A 194 9.02 -18.21 -11.14
N ALA A 195 9.08 -18.66 -9.88
CA ALA A 195 8.66 -20.01 -9.49
C ALA A 195 7.17 -20.26 -9.77
N TYR A 196 6.30 -19.30 -9.42
CA TYR A 196 4.86 -19.39 -9.69
C TYR A 196 4.53 -19.23 -11.16
N ARG A 197 5.23 -18.34 -11.88
CA ARG A 197 5.13 -18.26 -13.34
C ARG A 197 5.41 -19.62 -13.98
N ASP A 198 6.53 -20.24 -13.58
CA ASP A 198 6.97 -21.51 -14.17
C ASP A 198 6.01 -22.65 -13.80
N ALA A 199 5.48 -22.69 -12.58
CA ALA A 199 4.43 -23.65 -12.21
C ALA A 199 3.16 -23.53 -13.08
N HIS A 200 2.66 -22.31 -13.33
CA HIS A 200 1.51 -22.12 -14.22
C HIS A 200 1.82 -22.46 -15.68
N ARG A 201 3.04 -22.17 -16.14
CA ARG A 201 3.49 -22.54 -17.49
C ARG A 201 3.56 -24.06 -17.65
N ASP A 202 4.12 -24.76 -16.66
CA ASP A 202 4.25 -26.22 -16.70
C ASP A 202 2.89 -26.91 -16.56
N ALA A 203 1.99 -26.38 -15.73
CA ALA A 203 0.60 -26.83 -15.64
C ALA A 203 -0.16 -26.63 -16.97
N GLU A 204 0.12 -25.54 -17.69
CA GLU A 204 -0.45 -25.32 -19.02
C GLU A 204 0.07 -26.34 -20.03
N LEU A 205 1.37 -26.62 -20.03
CA LEU A 205 1.95 -27.63 -20.90
C LEU A 205 1.38 -29.03 -20.62
N ASP A 206 1.15 -29.38 -19.35
CA ASP A 206 0.52 -30.65 -18.97
C ASP A 206 -0.96 -30.73 -19.38
N LEU A 207 -1.70 -29.63 -19.22
CA LEU A 207 -3.08 -29.52 -19.68
C LEU A 207 -3.19 -29.71 -21.19
N GLN A 208 -2.34 -29.02 -21.97
CA GLN A 208 -2.34 -29.14 -23.43
C GLN A 208 -1.96 -30.54 -23.90
N LYS A 209 -1.01 -31.21 -23.22
CA LYS A 209 -0.70 -32.63 -23.49
C LYS A 209 -1.92 -33.51 -23.23
N THR A 210 -2.61 -33.30 -22.11
CA THR A 210 -3.80 -34.07 -21.75
C THR A 210 -4.93 -33.87 -22.76
N LEU A 211 -5.18 -32.64 -23.19
CA LEU A 211 -6.16 -32.32 -24.24
C LEU A 211 -5.76 -32.91 -25.59
N GLY A 212 -4.47 -32.88 -25.93
CA GLY A 212 -3.92 -33.54 -27.13
C GLY A 212 -4.17 -35.05 -27.11
N VAL A 213 -3.95 -35.73 -25.99
CA VAL A 213 -4.24 -37.17 -25.80
C VAL A 213 -5.75 -37.47 -25.87
N VAL A 214 -6.61 -36.55 -25.40
CA VAL A 214 -8.07 -36.68 -25.50
C VAL A 214 -8.56 -36.42 -26.93
N HIS A 215 -7.95 -35.48 -27.66
CA HIS A 215 -8.24 -35.23 -29.07
C HIS A 215 -7.74 -36.35 -29.97
N ASP A 216 -6.58 -36.95 -29.70
CA ASP A 216 -6.08 -38.13 -30.43
C ASP A 216 -7.01 -39.35 -30.26
N ARG A 217 -7.72 -39.44 -29.12
CA ARG A 217 -8.77 -40.46 -28.88
C ARG A 217 -10.13 -40.13 -29.49
N ARG A 218 -10.38 -38.88 -29.90
CA ARG A 218 -11.64 -38.43 -30.54
C ARG A 218 -11.52 -38.24 -32.06
N ALA A 219 -10.31 -38.29 -32.60
CA ALA A 219 -10.03 -38.10 -34.03
C ALA A 219 -10.41 -39.30 -34.93
N ASP A 220 -11.36 -40.15 -34.52
CA ASP A 220 -11.94 -41.20 -35.37
C ASP A 220 -13.37 -40.89 -35.82
N GLU A 221 -13.96 -39.75 -35.43
CA GLU A 221 -15.28 -39.37 -35.93
C GLU A 221 -15.34 -37.92 -36.44
N THR A 222 -15.25 -37.84 -37.77
CA THR A 222 -15.81 -36.86 -38.71
C THR A 222 -15.00 -35.60 -39.05
N ALA A 223 -14.88 -35.43 -40.37
CA ALA A 223 -14.00 -34.51 -41.07
C ALA A 223 -14.79 -33.47 -41.89
N THR A 224 -14.35 -32.20 -41.78
CA THR A 224 -14.16 -31.13 -42.81
C THR A 224 -15.35 -30.59 -43.66
N PRO A 225 -15.20 -29.46 -44.43
CA PRO A 225 -14.34 -28.25 -44.28
C PRO A 225 -14.98 -26.88 -44.72
N ARG A 226 -14.23 -25.77 -44.49
CA ARG A 226 -13.72 -24.74 -45.47
C ARG A 226 -14.08 -23.23 -45.28
N ALA A 227 -13.02 -22.41 -45.35
CA ALA A 227 -12.89 -20.92 -45.37
C ALA A 227 -13.13 -20.31 -46.80
N PRO A 228 -12.92 -18.99 -47.17
CA PRO A 228 -12.10 -17.92 -46.52
C PRO A 228 -12.44 -16.39 -46.74
N SER A 229 -11.67 -15.51 -46.06
CA SER A 229 -10.94 -14.29 -46.55
C SER A 229 -11.49 -12.82 -46.60
N LEU A 230 -10.56 -11.90 -46.25
CA LEU A 230 -10.26 -10.50 -46.69
C LEU A 230 -10.66 -9.23 -45.88
N VAL A 231 -9.67 -8.36 -45.69
CA VAL A 231 -9.58 -6.94 -45.20
C VAL A 231 -9.17 -6.05 -46.43
N PRO A 232 -8.98 -4.69 -46.45
CA PRO A 232 -9.11 -3.62 -45.41
C PRO A 232 -9.59 -2.18 -45.81
N ALA A 233 -9.76 -1.35 -44.75
CA ALA A 233 -9.43 0.09 -44.52
C ALA A 233 -9.96 1.27 -45.38
N THR A 234 -10.44 2.35 -44.72
CA THR A 234 -9.99 3.76 -44.94
C THR A 234 -10.44 4.72 -43.80
N VAL A 235 -9.65 5.76 -43.51
CA VAL A 235 -9.92 6.94 -42.65
C VAL A 235 -9.80 8.20 -43.52
N PRO A 236 -10.47 9.34 -43.19
CA PRO A 236 -9.68 10.56 -42.90
C PRO A 236 -10.25 11.52 -41.82
N ALA A 237 -9.31 12.07 -41.03
CA ALA A 237 -9.07 13.46 -40.57
C ALA A 237 -10.17 14.36 -39.94
N SER A 238 -10.06 14.51 -38.61
CA SER A 238 -9.73 15.70 -37.79
C SER A 238 -10.52 17.05 -37.77
N PRO A 239 -10.48 17.77 -36.62
CA PRO A 239 -11.49 18.73 -36.17
C PRO A 239 -11.02 20.19 -36.16
N GLN A 240 -11.96 21.13 -35.95
CA GLN A 240 -11.65 22.50 -35.54
C GLN A 240 -12.53 22.87 -34.35
N HIS A 241 -11.95 23.30 -33.23
CA HIS A 241 -12.56 24.31 -32.38
C HIS A 241 -11.49 25.13 -31.64
N VAL A 242 -11.83 26.41 -31.53
CA VAL A 242 -11.05 27.59 -31.18
C VAL A 242 -10.83 27.67 -29.66
N ALA A 243 -9.69 28.18 -29.20
CA ALA A 243 -9.50 28.61 -27.82
C ALA A 243 -8.79 29.97 -27.75
N LEU A 244 -9.38 30.83 -26.92
CA LEU A 244 -8.98 32.20 -26.59
C LEU A 244 -7.76 32.24 -25.66
N GLN A 245 -7.04 33.36 -25.73
CA GLN A 245 -5.80 33.68 -25.03
C GLN A 245 -6.02 34.00 -23.54
N ASP A 246 -5.10 33.54 -22.70
CA ASP A 246 -4.64 34.28 -21.53
C ASP A 246 -3.17 33.92 -21.18
N ALA A 247 -2.39 34.98 -20.89
CA ALA A 247 -0.98 35.05 -20.48
C ALA A 247 -0.13 33.77 -20.63
N ALA A 248 0.44 33.58 -21.83
CA ALA A 248 1.26 32.42 -22.15
C ALA A 248 2.60 32.43 -21.39
N LEU A 249 2.78 31.46 -20.48
CA LEU A 249 4.09 30.86 -20.24
C LEU A 249 4.74 30.57 -21.60
N ASP A 250 6.02 30.88 -21.76
CA ASP A 250 6.74 30.53 -22.98
C ASP A 250 6.86 29.00 -23.08
N LEU A 251 5.85 28.39 -23.71
CA LEU A 251 5.76 26.95 -23.90
C LEU A 251 6.96 26.40 -24.69
N SER A 252 7.68 27.25 -25.43
CA SER A 252 8.87 26.84 -26.18
C SER A 252 10.03 26.43 -25.26
N ALA A 253 10.12 27.01 -24.07
CA ALA A 253 11.14 26.72 -23.07
C ALA A 253 10.84 25.47 -22.21
N ILE A 254 9.61 24.95 -22.24
CA ILE A 254 9.21 23.76 -21.49
C ILE A 254 9.55 22.49 -22.27
N PRO A 255 10.25 21.49 -21.67
CA PRO A 255 10.48 20.20 -22.29
C PRO A 255 9.19 19.57 -22.80
N LEU A 256 9.18 19.07 -24.04
CA LEU A 256 7.97 18.57 -24.70
C LEU A 256 7.25 17.49 -23.87
N ASN A 257 8.02 16.64 -23.18
CA ASN A 257 7.51 15.58 -22.32
C ASN A 257 6.86 16.07 -21.01
N TRP A 258 6.89 17.37 -20.70
CA TRP A 258 6.29 17.98 -19.51
C TRP A 258 5.12 18.93 -19.81
N ARG A 259 4.91 19.32 -21.07
CA ARG A 259 3.87 20.31 -21.45
C ARG A 259 2.44 19.87 -21.17
N THR A 260 2.17 18.56 -21.21
CA THR A 260 0.83 18.00 -21.02
C THR A 260 0.67 17.26 -19.70
N VAL A 261 1.70 17.28 -18.85
CA VAL A 261 1.75 16.42 -17.66
C VAL A 261 0.85 16.95 -16.57
N THR A 262 -0.17 16.19 -16.19
CA THR A 262 -1.08 16.58 -15.10
C THR A 262 -0.41 16.43 -13.72
N PRO A 263 -0.98 16.98 -12.64
CA PRO A 263 -0.47 16.75 -11.29
C PRO A 263 -0.36 15.26 -10.92
N THR A 264 -1.34 14.42 -11.28
CA THR A 264 -1.28 12.97 -10.99
C THR A 264 -0.16 12.29 -11.80
N GLU A 265 -0.01 12.64 -13.08
CA GLU A 265 1.09 12.11 -13.90
C GLU A 265 2.47 12.54 -13.39
N ALA A 266 2.60 13.79 -12.90
CA ALA A 266 3.82 14.27 -12.26
C ALA A 266 4.11 13.51 -10.96
N ALA A 267 3.08 13.18 -10.18
CA ALA A 267 3.19 12.37 -8.97
C ALA A 267 3.65 10.94 -9.29
N GLU A 268 3.12 10.31 -10.33
CA GLU A 268 3.60 8.98 -10.77
C GLU A 268 5.06 9.04 -11.24
N ARG A 269 5.45 10.09 -11.98
CA ARG A 269 6.86 10.29 -12.35
C ARG A 269 7.76 10.48 -11.13
N LEU A 270 7.30 11.20 -10.10
CA LEU A 270 8.02 11.31 -8.84
C LEU A 270 8.15 9.93 -8.18
N ILE A 271 7.07 9.15 -8.11
CA ILE A 271 7.04 7.83 -7.49
C ILE A 271 8.01 6.88 -8.21
N VAL A 272 8.01 6.84 -9.55
CA VAL A 272 8.95 6.02 -10.34
C VAL A 272 10.41 6.49 -10.17
N HIS A 273 10.64 7.79 -10.05
CA HIS A 273 12.00 8.32 -9.87
C HIS A 273 12.53 8.19 -8.44
N ARG A 274 11.64 8.04 -7.44
CA ARG A 274 12.01 7.96 -6.03
C ARG A 274 12.83 6.70 -5.71
N PRO A 275 12.56 5.49 -6.21
CA PRO A 275 13.45 4.33 -6.06
C PRO A 275 14.86 4.57 -6.64
N ALA A 276 14.97 5.24 -7.78
CA ALA A 276 16.24 5.47 -8.48
C ALA A 276 17.18 6.46 -7.76
N LEU A 277 16.64 7.47 -7.07
CA LEU A 277 17.43 8.45 -6.30
C LEU A 277 18.16 7.83 -5.08
N TRP A 278 17.73 6.66 -4.61
CA TRP A 278 18.22 6.04 -3.37
C TRP A 278 18.79 4.63 -3.60
N GLU A 279 18.93 4.22 -4.86
CA GLU A 279 19.51 2.93 -5.27
C GLU A 279 20.94 2.74 -4.74
N HIS A 280 21.76 3.79 -4.76
CA HIS A 280 23.12 3.80 -4.21
C HIS A 280 23.17 3.73 -2.67
N ARG A 281 22.03 3.89 -1.98
CA ARG A 281 21.89 3.77 -0.53
C ARG A 281 21.12 2.51 -0.11
N ARG A 282 20.96 1.54 -1.01
CA ARG A 282 20.35 0.22 -0.71
C ARG A 282 21.17 -0.61 0.30
N SER A 283 22.43 -0.24 0.57
CA SER A 283 23.26 -0.91 1.57
C SER A 283 24.05 0.07 2.45
N GLY A 284 24.33 -0.35 3.69
CA GLY A 284 25.16 0.37 4.66
C GLY A 284 24.40 1.18 5.73
N LYS A 285 25.16 1.83 6.63
CA LYS A 285 24.66 2.57 7.82
C LYS A 285 23.76 3.79 7.52
N ARG A 286 23.47 4.07 6.24
CA ARG A 286 22.59 5.14 5.75
C ARG A 286 21.44 4.61 4.88
N GLY A 287 21.14 3.31 4.99
CA GLY A 287 19.99 2.69 4.33
C GLY A 287 18.69 3.34 4.80
N VAL A 288 17.86 3.75 3.84
CA VAL A 288 16.53 4.31 4.13
C VAL A 288 15.51 3.25 3.73
N SER A 289 14.59 2.91 4.63
CA SER A 289 13.46 2.02 4.36
C SER A 289 12.73 2.48 3.10
N GLN A 290 12.34 1.55 2.22
CA GLN A 290 11.51 1.87 1.07
C GLN A 290 10.28 2.67 1.52
N VAL A 291 9.87 3.63 0.70
CA VAL A 291 8.69 4.45 0.97
C VAL A 291 7.47 3.52 0.93
N GLY A 292 6.89 3.20 2.09
CA GLY A 292 5.78 2.25 2.19
C GLY A 292 4.55 2.68 1.36
N GLU A 293 3.74 1.69 0.95
CA GLU A 293 2.58 1.87 0.06
C GLU A 293 1.60 2.96 0.54
N GLN A 294 1.41 3.05 1.85
CA GLN A 294 0.58 4.10 2.45
C GLN A 294 1.07 5.51 2.08
N THR A 295 2.38 5.73 1.99
CA THR A 295 2.95 7.01 1.60
C THR A 295 2.76 7.29 0.11
N LEU A 296 2.84 6.26 -0.74
CA LEU A 296 2.59 6.37 -2.18
C LEU A 296 1.14 6.75 -2.44
N ARG A 297 0.20 6.07 -1.77
CA ARG A 297 -1.24 6.39 -1.81
C ARG A 297 -1.53 7.84 -1.42
N GLN A 298 -0.86 8.34 -0.39
CA GLN A 298 -1.01 9.74 0.04
C GLN A 298 -0.47 10.74 -0.99
N ILE A 299 0.60 10.40 -1.71
CA ILE A 299 1.15 11.24 -2.79
C ILE A 299 0.15 11.29 -3.95
N ARG A 300 -0.33 10.13 -4.40
CA ARG A 300 -1.33 10.02 -5.48
C ARG A 300 -2.59 10.79 -5.15
N TRP A 301 -3.11 10.61 -3.93
CA TRP A 301 -4.33 11.26 -3.50
C TRP A 301 -4.21 12.79 -3.47
N ALA A 302 -3.12 13.33 -2.91
CA ALA A 302 -2.88 14.77 -2.90
C ALA A 302 -2.81 15.33 -4.33
N ALA A 303 -2.10 14.64 -5.24
CA ALA A 303 -1.99 15.03 -6.63
C ALA A 303 -3.34 15.04 -7.36
N MET A 304 -4.18 14.03 -7.09
CA MET A 304 -5.50 13.91 -7.69
C MET A 304 -6.44 15.04 -7.25
N LEU A 305 -6.40 15.44 -5.97
CA LEU A 305 -7.18 16.57 -5.48
C LEU A 305 -6.77 17.88 -6.19
N LEU A 306 -5.46 18.11 -6.34
CA LEU A 306 -4.95 19.25 -7.09
C LEU A 306 -5.35 19.19 -8.56
N GLU A 307 -5.26 18.03 -9.21
CA GLU A 307 -5.67 17.86 -10.61
C GLU A 307 -7.15 18.15 -10.82
N LYS A 308 -8.02 17.69 -9.92
CA LYS A 308 -9.46 18.00 -9.96
C LYS A 308 -9.72 19.50 -9.78
N SER A 309 -9.05 20.13 -8.80
CA SER A 309 -9.12 21.59 -8.59
C SER A 309 -8.66 22.38 -9.82
N MET A 310 -7.59 21.93 -10.46
CA MET A 310 -7.05 22.53 -11.69
C MET A 310 -7.82 22.12 -12.96
N LYS A 311 -8.87 21.31 -12.84
CA LYS A 311 -9.69 20.81 -13.96
C LYS A 311 -8.87 20.09 -15.03
N GLY A 312 -7.89 19.30 -14.59
CA GLY A 312 -7.02 18.49 -15.47
C GLY A 312 -5.93 19.28 -16.21
N ARG A 313 -5.76 20.58 -15.93
CA ARG A 313 -4.68 21.36 -16.54
C ARG A 313 -3.30 20.80 -16.21
N PRO A 314 -2.30 20.95 -17.10
CA PRO A 314 -0.93 20.52 -16.83
C PRO A 314 -0.36 21.17 -15.56
N LEU A 315 0.43 20.42 -14.79
CA LEU A 315 1.07 20.91 -13.56
C LEU A 315 1.96 22.13 -13.83
N VAL A 316 2.58 22.22 -15.01
CA VAL A 316 3.45 23.35 -15.36
C VAL A 316 2.72 24.70 -15.44
N THR A 317 1.39 24.69 -15.56
CA THR A 317 0.57 25.92 -15.58
C THR A 317 0.03 26.30 -14.20
N ILE A 318 0.50 25.65 -13.13
CA ILE A 318 0.05 25.93 -11.77
C ILE A 318 0.47 27.33 -11.32
N THR A 319 -0.44 28.01 -10.64
CA THR A 319 -0.30 29.37 -10.10
C THR A 319 -0.54 29.40 -8.59
N GLU A 320 -0.28 30.53 -7.95
CA GLU A 320 -0.67 30.72 -6.54
C GLU A 320 -2.19 30.67 -6.35
N GLU A 321 -2.98 31.13 -7.33
CA GLU A 321 -4.44 31.10 -7.23
C GLU A 321 -4.97 29.66 -7.25
N ASP A 322 -4.33 28.76 -8.01
CA ASP A 322 -4.67 27.33 -8.00
C ASP A 322 -4.48 26.70 -6.62
N LEU A 323 -3.47 27.13 -5.87
CA LEU A 323 -3.23 26.67 -4.50
C LEU A 323 -4.28 27.22 -3.54
N LYS A 324 -4.69 28.49 -3.70
CA LYS A 324 -5.79 29.07 -2.92
C LYS A 324 -7.12 28.39 -3.21
N ASP A 325 -7.40 28.08 -4.47
CA ASP A 325 -8.64 27.38 -4.85
C ASP A 325 -8.67 25.98 -4.26
N LEU A 326 -7.55 25.26 -4.27
CA LEU A 326 -7.45 23.97 -3.59
C LEU A 326 -7.64 24.10 -2.07
N ASP A 327 -7.10 25.15 -1.44
CA ASP A 327 -7.29 25.40 -0.01
C ASP A 327 -8.76 25.66 0.35
N LYS A 328 -9.46 26.47 -0.46
CA LYS A 328 -10.91 26.68 -0.32
C LYS A 328 -11.68 25.36 -0.44
N TRP A 329 -11.28 24.47 -1.35
CA TRP A 329 -11.88 23.13 -1.43
C TRP A 329 -11.73 22.33 -0.14
N PHE A 330 -10.61 22.47 0.57
CA PHE A 330 -10.41 21.75 1.83
C PHE A 330 -11.34 22.22 2.96
N GLU A 331 -11.92 23.41 2.88
CA GLU A 331 -12.93 23.89 3.85
C GLU A 331 -14.31 23.26 3.64
N VAL A 332 -14.63 22.85 2.41
CA VAL A 332 -15.96 22.36 2.01
C VAL A 332 -16.01 20.88 1.65
N LEU A 333 -14.86 20.24 1.43
CA LEU A 333 -14.81 18.81 1.12
C LEU A 333 -15.18 17.96 2.35
N PRO A 334 -15.93 16.86 2.15
CA PRO A 334 -16.24 15.97 3.25
C PRO A 334 -14.98 15.21 3.73
N ILE A 335 -14.89 14.91 5.02
CA ILE A 335 -13.82 14.09 5.63
C ILE A 335 -13.76 12.66 5.06
N THR A 336 -14.82 12.22 4.38
CA THR A 336 -14.92 10.93 3.69
C THR A 336 -14.46 10.99 2.23
N CYS A 337 -14.06 12.16 1.74
CA CYS A 337 -13.52 12.32 0.39
C CYS A 337 -12.39 11.31 0.14
N GLY A 338 -12.50 10.53 -0.94
CA GLY A 338 -11.60 9.43 -1.28
C GLY A 338 -11.86 8.06 -0.65
N LYS A 339 -12.89 7.91 0.20
CA LYS A 339 -13.31 6.57 0.68
C LYS A 339 -14.19 5.83 -0.32
N ALA A 340 -15.02 6.54 -1.08
CA ALA A 340 -15.85 5.93 -2.11
C ALA A 340 -15.04 5.73 -3.41
N PRO A 341 -15.14 4.56 -4.08
CA PRO A 341 -14.37 4.28 -5.30
C PRO A 341 -14.61 5.29 -6.43
N TRP A 342 -15.81 5.87 -6.51
CA TRP A 342 -16.16 6.83 -7.55
C TRP A 342 -15.48 8.19 -7.36
N HIS A 343 -15.13 8.60 -6.14
CA HIS A 343 -14.34 9.82 -5.88
C HIS A 343 -12.99 9.83 -6.60
N ALA A 344 -12.42 8.64 -6.83
CA ALA A 344 -11.14 8.47 -7.50
C ALA A 344 -11.21 8.49 -9.04
N GLN A 345 -12.42 8.50 -9.62
CA GLN A 345 -12.58 8.51 -11.07
C GLN A 345 -12.19 9.86 -11.66
N SER A 346 -11.54 9.87 -12.83
CA SER A 346 -11.05 11.10 -13.47
C SER A 346 -12.18 12.06 -13.87
N ALA A 347 -13.37 11.53 -14.19
CA ALA A 347 -14.52 12.33 -14.60
C ALA A 347 -15.20 13.06 -13.43
N THR A 348 -15.06 12.55 -12.22
CA THR A 348 -15.70 13.11 -11.02
C THR A 348 -15.07 14.44 -10.62
N THR A 349 -15.88 15.45 -10.34
CA THR A 349 -15.37 16.77 -9.89
C THR A 349 -15.44 16.92 -8.36
N LEU A 350 -14.78 17.95 -7.81
CA LEU A 350 -14.85 18.22 -6.36
C LEU A 350 -16.24 18.74 -5.97
N GLU A 351 -16.88 19.51 -6.86
CA GLU A 351 -18.26 19.98 -6.73
C GLU A 351 -19.25 18.82 -6.56
N GLU A 352 -19.11 17.76 -7.36
CA GLU A 352 -19.98 16.59 -7.28
C GLU A 352 -19.86 15.85 -5.94
N ILE A 353 -18.64 15.78 -5.41
CA ILE A 353 -18.35 15.16 -4.10
C ILE A 353 -18.93 16.02 -2.97
N CYS A 354 -18.78 17.35 -3.04
CA CYS A 354 -19.37 18.26 -2.05
C CYS A 354 -20.90 18.18 -2.06
N ARG A 355 -21.51 18.16 -3.25
CA ARG A 355 -22.97 18.06 -3.41
C ARG A 355 -23.52 16.76 -2.80
N GLU A 356 -22.87 15.62 -3.03
CA GLU A 356 -23.29 14.35 -2.39
C GLU A 356 -23.25 14.46 -0.85
N ALA A 357 -22.22 15.11 -0.31
CA ALA A 357 -22.11 15.30 1.13
C ALA A 357 -23.20 16.23 1.68
N GLU A 358 -23.52 17.31 0.96
CA GLU A 358 -24.62 18.23 1.28
C GLU A 358 -25.98 17.50 1.24
N GLU A 359 -26.26 16.73 0.20
CA GLU A 359 -27.48 15.92 0.07
C GLU A 359 -27.65 14.94 1.24
N ARG A 360 -26.55 14.33 1.70
CA ARG A 360 -26.55 13.42 2.85
C ARG A 360 -26.76 14.12 4.20
N ILE A 361 -26.38 15.40 4.29
CA ILE A 361 -26.68 16.23 5.47
C ILE A 361 -28.15 16.62 5.46
N GLU A 362 -28.68 17.03 4.30
CA GLU A 362 -30.09 17.38 4.13
C GLU A 362 -31.03 16.19 4.37
N SER A 363 -30.62 14.98 3.98
CA SER A 363 -31.36 13.74 4.26
C SER A 363 -31.28 13.29 5.72
N GLY A 364 -30.37 13.85 6.51
CA GLY A 364 -30.10 13.44 7.89
C GLY A 364 -29.25 12.18 8.02
N ASP A 365 -28.60 11.72 6.95
CA ASP A 365 -27.70 10.55 6.98
C ASP A 365 -26.35 10.85 7.64
N CYS A 366 -25.95 12.13 7.70
CA CYS A 366 -24.78 12.59 8.44
C CYS A 366 -24.94 14.02 8.99
N GLU A 367 -24.17 14.33 10.02
CA GLU A 367 -24.10 15.65 10.62
C GLU A 367 -23.18 16.59 9.82
N ALA A 368 -23.38 17.90 9.95
CA ALA A 368 -22.59 18.91 9.23
C ALA A 368 -21.10 18.93 9.61
N ASP A 369 -20.71 18.29 10.72
CA ASP A 369 -19.32 18.21 11.19
C ASP A 369 -18.43 17.32 10.30
N VAL A 370 -19.02 16.59 9.35
CA VAL A 370 -18.28 15.82 8.35
C VAL A 370 -17.73 16.68 7.21
N ILE A 371 -18.09 17.97 7.15
CA ILE A 371 -17.59 18.93 6.14
C ILE A 371 -16.33 19.64 6.66
N GLY A 372 -15.32 19.74 5.79
CA GLY A 372 -14.07 20.41 6.08
C GLY A 372 -12.98 19.45 6.55
N LEU A 373 -11.84 19.48 5.87
CA LEU A 373 -10.68 18.66 6.22
C LEU A 373 -9.94 19.26 7.42
N GLN A 374 -9.57 18.41 8.37
CA GLN A 374 -8.77 18.83 9.52
C GLN A 374 -7.38 19.35 9.10
N VAL A 375 -6.84 20.30 9.89
CA VAL A 375 -5.51 20.91 9.70
C VAL A 375 -4.39 19.88 9.49
N GLY A 376 -4.41 18.77 10.24
CA GLY A 376 -3.39 17.72 10.07
C GLY A 376 -3.45 17.04 8.69
N THR A 377 -4.65 16.92 8.13
CA THR A 377 -4.90 16.31 6.81
C THR A 377 -4.54 17.28 5.69
N THR A 378 -4.97 18.54 5.76
CA THR A 378 -4.63 19.58 4.76
C THR A 378 -3.12 19.83 4.70
N ASN A 379 -2.47 19.99 5.85
CA ASN A 379 -1.01 20.10 5.96
C ASN A 379 -0.29 18.94 5.27
N LYS A 380 -0.82 17.72 5.42
CA LYS A 380 -0.24 16.53 4.82
C LYS A 380 -0.37 16.57 3.30
N HIS A 381 -1.49 17.01 2.76
CA HIS A 381 -1.67 17.21 1.32
C HIS A 381 -0.70 18.24 0.75
N PHE A 382 -0.62 19.45 1.33
CA PHE A 382 0.30 20.48 0.87
C PHE A 382 1.77 20.05 0.94
N ARG A 383 2.18 19.30 1.98
CA ARG A 383 3.52 18.71 2.06
C ARG A 383 3.81 17.72 0.92
N LYS A 384 2.83 16.93 0.48
CA LYS A 384 3.00 16.01 -0.66
C LYS A 384 3.03 16.77 -1.98
N LEU A 385 2.17 17.78 -2.15
CA LEU A 385 2.16 18.63 -3.34
C LEU A 385 3.45 19.39 -3.52
N LYS A 386 4.02 19.94 -2.43
CA LYS A 386 5.36 20.55 -2.44
C LYS A 386 6.42 19.59 -2.98
N GLN A 387 6.40 18.31 -2.56
CA GLN A 387 7.35 17.31 -3.07
C GLN A 387 7.18 17.04 -4.57
N ILE A 388 5.94 16.97 -5.06
CA ILE A 388 5.63 16.77 -6.49
C ILE A 388 6.11 17.98 -7.29
N TYR A 389 5.81 19.19 -6.80
CA TYR A 389 6.17 20.45 -7.44
C TYR A 389 7.67 20.67 -7.54
N GLU A 390 8.40 20.50 -6.43
CA GLU A 390 9.87 20.61 -6.42
C GLU A 390 10.53 19.60 -7.36
N TYR A 391 9.95 18.40 -7.49
CA TYR A 391 10.40 17.39 -8.43
C TYR A 391 10.19 17.82 -9.89
N ALA A 392 8.99 18.31 -10.22
CA ALA A 392 8.68 18.80 -11.57
C ALA A 392 9.57 20.00 -11.94
N ARG A 393 9.72 20.98 -11.03
CA ARG A 393 10.58 22.15 -11.20
C ARG A 393 12.04 21.77 -11.45
N LYS A 394 12.58 20.75 -10.78
CA LYS A 394 13.93 20.21 -11.07
C LYS A 394 14.08 19.61 -12.47
N LYS A 395 13.01 19.16 -13.10
CA LYS A 395 13.03 18.55 -14.45
C LYS A 395 12.70 19.55 -15.56
N VAL A 396 11.87 20.55 -15.26
CA VAL A 396 11.42 21.59 -16.21
C VAL A 396 12.31 22.83 -16.17
N GLY A 397 12.96 23.10 -15.03
CA GLY A 397 13.80 24.28 -14.82
C GLY A 397 13.01 25.49 -14.31
N ASP A 398 13.67 26.66 -14.36
CA ASP A 398 13.15 27.93 -13.82
C ASP A 398 11.97 28.53 -14.60
N VAL A 399 11.51 27.87 -15.67
CA VAL A 399 10.27 28.23 -16.39
C VAL A 399 9.03 27.99 -15.51
N MET A 400 9.10 27.03 -14.58
CA MET A 400 8.08 26.90 -13.55
C MET A 400 8.32 27.96 -12.46
N PRO A 401 7.25 28.66 -12.00
CA PRO A 401 7.40 29.69 -10.99
C PRO A 401 8.00 29.17 -9.68
N GLU A 402 8.31 30.06 -8.75
CA GLU A 402 8.58 29.66 -7.37
C GLU A 402 7.29 29.84 -6.59
N LEU A 403 6.73 28.73 -6.07
CA LEU A 403 5.48 28.74 -5.31
C LEU A 403 5.76 28.34 -3.87
N ASP A 404 5.23 29.09 -2.91
CA ASP A 404 5.34 28.77 -1.49
C ASP A 404 4.14 27.96 -0.97
N PHE A 405 4.30 26.64 -0.96
CA PHE A 405 3.34 25.71 -0.34
C PHE A 405 3.30 25.84 1.19
N SER A 406 4.31 26.47 1.81
CA SER A 406 4.41 26.58 3.27
C SER A 406 3.40 27.58 3.83
N ALA A 407 2.97 28.56 3.02
CA ALA A 407 1.91 29.51 3.36
C ALA A 407 0.56 28.83 3.68
N TYR A 408 0.32 27.62 3.15
CA TYR A 408 -0.89 26.82 3.36
C TYR A 408 -0.72 25.74 4.44
N ILE A 409 0.39 25.77 5.19
CA ILE A 409 0.65 24.81 6.27
C ILE A 409 0.52 25.54 7.61
N SER A 410 -0.49 25.15 8.37
CA SER A 410 -0.76 25.73 9.69
C SER A 410 -0.12 24.89 10.81
N PRO A 411 0.40 25.50 11.89
CA PRO A 411 0.89 24.75 13.04
C PRO A 411 -0.24 23.90 13.66
N GLU A 412 0.03 22.62 13.88
CA GLU A 412 -0.89 21.74 14.61
C GLU A 412 -0.84 22.10 16.09
N ILE A 413 -1.76 22.94 16.55
CA ILE A 413 -1.96 23.20 17.97
C ILE A 413 -2.79 22.05 18.55
N LYS A 414 -2.18 20.88 18.68
CA LYS A 414 -2.79 19.76 19.41
C LYS A 414 -2.70 20.07 20.89
N ASN A 415 -3.84 20.39 21.50
CA ASN A 415 -3.94 20.44 22.94
C ASN A 415 -3.79 19.01 23.47
N GLU A 416 -2.75 18.73 24.27
CA GLU A 416 -2.58 17.40 24.90
C GLU A 416 -3.81 17.01 25.76
N ARG A 417 -4.68 17.97 26.14
CA ARG A 417 -5.96 17.71 26.80
C ARG A 417 -7.00 17.03 25.89
N ASP A 418 -6.93 17.23 24.58
CA ASP A 418 -7.88 16.66 23.61
C ASP A 418 -7.36 15.32 23.05
N ALA A 419 -6.14 14.91 23.44
CA ALA A 419 -5.68 13.55 23.19
C ALA A 419 -6.60 12.59 23.94
N ARG A 420 -7.16 11.60 23.24
CA ARG A 420 -8.03 10.58 23.83
C ARG A 420 -7.35 10.01 25.07
N ALA A 421 -8.02 10.11 26.21
CA ALA A 421 -7.52 9.53 27.44
C ALA A 421 -7.25 8.04 27.21
N ALA A 422 -6.09 7.57 27.66
CA ALA A 422 -5.86 6.14 27.72
C ALA A 422 -6.93 5.52 28.62
N TYR A 423 -7.50 4.39 28.19
CA TYR A 423 -8.43 3.64 29.02
C TYR A 423 -7.81 3.32 30.38
N THR A 424 -8.59 3.47 31.45
CA THR A 424 -8.20 2.98 32.77
C THR A 424 -8.20 1.45 32.79
N VAL A 425 -7.52 0.84 33.75
CA VAL A 425 -7.53 -0.63 33.90
C VAL A 425 -8.96 -1.13 34.14
N GLU A 426 -9.77 -0.36 34.84
CA GLU A 426 -11.17 -0.62 35.11
C GLU A 426 -12.00 -0.60 33.82
N GLN A 427 -11.82 0.42 32.98
CA GLN A 427 -12.48 0.50 31.67
C GLN A 427 -12.04 -0.63 30.73
N GLY A 428 -10.77 -1.06 30.80
CA GLY A 428 -10.30 -2.23 30.07
C GLY A 428 -10.95 -3.52 30.52
N LYS A 429 -11.13 -3.70 31.84
CA LYS A 429 -11.87 -4.86 32.37
C LYS A 429 -13.32 -4.83 31.90
N GLU A 430 -13.98 -3.68 31.95
CA GLU A 430 -15.35 -3.52 31.42
C GLU A 430 -15.43 -3.84 29.92
N LEU A 431 -14.45 -3.39 29.13
CA LEU A 431 -14.36 -3.70 27.70
C LEU A 431 -14.31 -5.21 27.44
N PHE A 432 -13.45 -5.95 28.16
CA PHE A 432 -13.32 -7.40 27.96
C PHE A 432 -14.41 -8.24 28.64
N LEU A 433 -15.38 -7.60 29.32
CA LEU A 433 -16.62 -8.22 29.74
C LEU A 433 -17.74 -8.13 28.68
N LEU A 434 -17.47 -7.48 27.56
CA LEU A 434 -18.46 -7.34 26.49
C LEU A 434 -18.65 -8.65 25.70
N PRO A 435 -19.83 -8.83 25.06
CA PRO A 435 -20.20 -10.03 24.32
C PRO A 435 -19.19 -10.57 23.29
N PRO A 436 -18.36 -9.76 22.59
CA PRO A 436 -17.35 -10.31 21.71
C PRO A 436 -16.37 -11.29 22.40
N TRP A 437 -16.11 -11.13 23.71
CA TRP A 437 -15.22 -12.02 24.47
C TRP A 437 -15.94 -13.01 25.39
N THR A 438 -17.17 -12.71 25.78
CA THR A 438 -17.95 -13.53 26.71
C THR A 438 -19.06 -14.35 26.07
N GLY A 439 -19.32 -14.15 24.78
CA GLY A 439 -20.39 -14.79 24.00
C GLY A 439 -21.41 -13.77 23.50
N CYS A 440 -21.66 -13.80 22.19
CA CYS A 440 -22.61 -12.93 21.49
C CYS A 440 -23.71 -13.72 20.78
N GLN A 441 -24.80 -13.04 20.43
CA GLN A 441 -25.98 -13.67 19.84
C GLN A 441 -25.71 -14.24 18.44
N SER A 442 -25.05 -13.47 17.57
CA SER A 442 -24.73 -13.88 16.19
C SER A 442 -23.56 -13.06 15.63
N VAL A 443 -23.15 -13.37 14.39
CA VAL A 443 -22.10 -12.61 13.69
C VAL A 443 -22.50 -11.15 13.44
N GLY A 444 -23.78 -10.87 13.18
CA GLY A 444 -24.28 -9.50 12.93
C GLY A 444 -24.56 -8.72 14.22
N GLU A 445 -24.88 -9.43 15.31
CA GLU A 445 -25.26 -8.86 16.61
C GLU A 445 -24.17 -9.10 17.66
N ARG A 446 -22.96 -8.61 17.38
CA ARG A 446 -21.75 -8.86 18.19
C ARG A 446 -21.75 -8.22 19.57
N LEU A 447 -22.58 -7.20 19.76
CA LEU A 447 -22.66 -6.43 21.01
C LEU A 447 -23.81 -6.89 21.91
N LEU A 448 -24.62 -7.85 21.45
CA LEU A 448 -25.69 -8.45 22.24
C LEU A 448 -25.20 -9.78 22.84
N PRO A 449 -25.45 -10.05 24.14
CA PRO A 449 -25.06 -11.30 24.78
C PRO A 449 -25.66 -12.53 24.09
N GLY A 450 -24.90 -13.62 24.04
CA GLY A 450 -25.35 -14.91 23.53
C GLY A 450 -24.33 -16.02 23.79
N GLU A 451 -24.53 -17.20 23.21
CA GLU A 451 -23.69 -18.37 23.50
C GLU A 451 -22.51 -18.54 22.53
N ASN A 452 -22.46 -17.75 21.45
CA ASN A 452 -21.49 -17.93 20.38
C ASN A 452 -20.28 -17.01 20.56
N ILE A 453 -19.07 -17.54 20.45
CA ILE A 453 -17.84 -16.75 20.39
C ILE A 453 -17.22 -16.96 19.02
N TYR A 454 -16.87 -15.88 18.32
CA TYR A 454 -16.16 -15.97 17.06
C TYR A 454 -14.80 -15.27 17.14
N HIS A 455 -13.74 -16.00 16.81
CA HIS A 455 -12.35 -15.56 16.88
C HIS A 455 -11.92 -14.89 15.58
N ASP A 456 -12.37 -13.66 15.36
CA ASP A 456 -12.06 -12.86 14.18
C ASP A 456 -11.39 -11.53 14.54
N ALA A 457 -11.32 -10.60 13.58
CA ALA A 457 -10.69 -9.30 13.77
C ALA A 457 -11.25 -8.53 14.97
N LEU A 458 -12.56 -8.59 15.25
CA LEU A 458 -13.13 -7.88 16.40
C LEU A 458 -12.64 -8.48 17.73
N TYR A 459 -12.50 -9.81 17.79
CA TYR A 459 -11.98 -10.51 18.97
C TYR A 459 -10.51 -10.18 19.23
N PHE A 460 -9.67 -10.24 18.19
CA PHE A 460 -8.21 -10.14 18.34
C PHE A 460 -7.67 -8.72 18.32
N VAL A 461 -8.19 -7.82 17.48
CA VAL A 461 -7.58 -6.48 17.28
C VAL A 461 -7.59 -5.67 18.57
N LEU A 462 -8.69 -5.70 19.32
CA LEU A 462 -8.80 -4.96 20.59
C LEU A 462 -7.95 -5.58 21.71
N LEU A 463 -7.77 -6.91 21.72
CA LEU A 463 -6.79 -7.55 22.61
C LEU A 463 -5.37 -7.08 22.29
N LEU A 464 -5.00 -7.09 21.00
CA LEU A 464 -3.68 -6.64 20.56
C LEU A 464 -3.47 -5.17 20.95
N VAL A 465 -4.38 -4.27 20.57
CA VAL A 465 -4.31 -2.84 20.93
C VAL A 465 -4.20 -2.64 22.45
N TRP A 466 -4.93 -3.39 23.26
CA TRP A 466 -4.84 -3.27 24.71
C TRP A 466 -3.47 -3.67 25.27
N TYR A 467 -2.91 -4.78 24.79
CA TYR A 467 -1.67 -5.33 25.31
C TYR A 467 -0.41 -4.73 24.66
N THR A 468 -0.50 -4.17 23.46
CA THR A 468 0.61 -3.53 22.75
C THR A 468 0.68 -2.01 22.98
N GLY A 469 -0.39 -1.39 23.45
CA GLY A 469 -0.53 0.08 23.52
C GLY A 469 -0.73 0.69 22.15
#